data_AF-A0A7L3XFK3-F1
#
_entry.id   AF-A0A7L3XFK3-F1
#
_cell.length_a   1.000
_cell.length_b   1.000
_cell.length_c   1.000
_cell.angle_alpha   90.00
_cell.angle_beta   90.00
_cell.angle_gamma   90.00
#
_symmetry.space_group_name_H-M   'P 1'
#
loop_
_entity.id
_entity.type
_entity.pdbx_description
1 polymer ?
#
loop_
_entity_poly.entity_id
_entity_poly.type
_entity_poly.pdbx_seq_one_letter_code
_entity_poly.pdbx_strand_id
1 'polypeptide(L)'
;AWTRRWVESKHKPDYGRFVLTAGKFYGDAEKDKGIQTSQDARFYAISSRFEPFSNRDKTLVVQFTVKHEQNIDCGGGYVKLFPASLSQEDMHGDSEYNIMFGGSPSPPAGPMTLCETPPLTPSSPPGPDICGPGTKKVHVIFNYKGKNVLINKDIRCKV
;
A
#
# COMPACT_ATOMS: atom_id res chain seq x y z
N ALA A 1 15.78 14.93 5.14
CA ALA A 1 14.60 14.33 5.80
C ALA A 1 13.72 13.67 4.75
N TRP A 2 13.15 12.49 5.06
CA TRP A 2 12.31 11.72 4.13
C TRP A 2 11.07 12.50 3.67
N THR A 3 10.50 13.34 4.53
CA THR A 3 9.36 14.24 4.26
C THR A 3 9.56 15.22 3.09
N ARG A 4 10.80 15.46 2.64
CA ARG A 4 11.06 16.28 1.45
C ARG A 4 10.87 15.54 0.13
N ARG A 5 10.92 14.20 0.15
CA ARG A 5 10.82 13.34 -1.05
C ARG A 5 9.44 12.73 -1.22
N TRP A 6 8.67 12.66 -0.14
CA TRP A 6 7.36 12.05 -0.11
C TRP A 6 6.29 13.12 0.03
N VAL A 7 5.22 12.98 -0.75
CA VAL A 7 4.08 13.89 -0.79
C VAL A 7 2.84 13.12 -0.37
N GLU A 8 2.16 13.61 0.67
CA GLU A 8 0.87 13.09 1.11
C GLU A 8 -0.25 13.64 0.21
N SER A 9 -1.19 12.77 -0.16
CA SER A 9 -2.38 13.18 -0.90
C SER A 9 -3.31 14.00 -0.02
N LYS A 10 -3.98 14.98 -0.63
CA LYS A 10 -5.01 15.83 -0.04
C LYS A 10 -6.41 15.48 -0.58
N HIS A 11 -6.52 14.43 -1.39
CA HIS A 11 -7.80 14.00 -1.97
C HIS A 11 -8.88 13.71 -0.92
N LYS A 12 -8.48 13.23 0.26
CA LYS A 12 -9.36 13.08 1.43
C LYS A 12 -8.77 13.82 2.63
N PRO A 13 -9.59 14.51 3.44
CA PRO A 13 -9.12 15.21 4.62
C PRO A 13 -8.70 14.28 5.76
N ASP A 14 -9.08 13.00 5.69
CA ASP A 14 -9.03 12.05 6.79
C ASP A 14 -8.06 10.88 6.53
N TYR A 15 -7.11 11.06 5.61
CA TYR A 15 -6.02 10.12 5.39
C TYR A 15 -5.18 9.93 6.67
N GLY A 16 -4.71 8.70 6.87
CA GLY A 16 -3.82 8.35 7.96
C GLY A 16 -2.42 8.95 7.77
N ARG A 17 -1.73 9.14 8.90
CA ARG A 17 -0.39 9.74 8.94
C ARG A 17 0.71 8.70 8.94
N PHE A 18 1.79 9.06 8.26
CA PHE A 18 3.00 8.26 8.26
C PHE A 18 4.01 8.78 9.28
N VAL A 19 4.69 7.86 9.96
CA VAL A 19 5.78 8.17 10.88
C VAL A 19 7.05 7.43 10.47
N LEU A 20 8.20 8.02 10.77
CA LEU A 20 9.50 7.38 10.56
C LEU A 20 9.94 6.70 11.86
N THR A 21 10.03 5.38 11.85
CA THR A 21 10.39 4.59 13.03
C THR A 21 10.91 3.22 12.62
N ALA A 22 11.69 2.59 13.51
CA ALA A 22 12.11 1.18 13.36
C ALA A 22 11.10 0.20 13.99
N GLY A 23 10.04 0.72 14.62
CA GLY A 23 9.03 -0.07 15.33
C GLY A 23 9.47 -0.48 16.74
N LYS A 24 8.75 -1.43 17.37
CA LYS A 24 9.01 -1.92 18.73
C LYS A 24 10.19 -2.89 18.80
N PHE A 25 10.48 -3.59 17.70
CA PHE A 25 11.62 -4.49 17.59
C PHE A 25 12.29 -4.35 16.23
N TYR A 26 13.61 -4.39 16.21
CA TYR A 26 14.39 -4.16 14.99
C TYR A 26 15.72 -4.91 15.11
N GLY A 27 16.36 -5.20 13.97
CA GLY A 27 17.74 -5.67 13.94
C GLY A 27 18.72 -4.53 14.18
N ASP A 28 18.48 -3.37 13.57
CA ASP A 28 19.29 -2.16 13.70
C ASP A 28 18.39 -0.92 13.77
N ALA A 29 18.50 -0.17 14.87
CA ALA A 29 17.61 0.95 15.20
C ALA A 29 17.59 2.07 14.15
N GLU A 30 18.67 2.22 13.38
CA GLU A 30 18.80 3.28 12.38
C GLU A 30 18.54 2.77 10.97
N LYS A 31 19.05 1.59 10.62
CA LYS A 31 18.89 1.01 9.27
C LYS A 31 17.49 0.49 9.01
N ASP A 32 16.80 0.02 10.06
CA ASP A 32 15.45 -0.52 9.93
C ASP A 32 14.37 0.56 10.04
N LYS A 33 14.73 1.85 10.14
CA LYS A 33 13.76 2.94 10.08
C LYS A 33 13.03 2.93 8.73
N GLY A 34 11.72 2.73 8.81
CA GLY A 34 10.81 2.72 7.68
C GLY A 34 9.69 3.73 7.85
N ILE A 35 8.91 3.88 6.78
CA ILE A 35 7.65 4.62 6.81
C ILE A 35 6.59 3.67 7.38
N GLN A 36 6.06 4.00 8.56
CA GLN A 36 5.03 3.21 9.26
C GLN A 36 3.70 3.98 9.29
N THR A 37 2.59 3.27 9.10
CA THR A 37 1.22 3.76 9.33
C THR A 37 0.97 3.94 10.83
N SER A 38 0.44 5.08 11.26
CA SER A 38 0.32 5.41 12.69
C SER A 38 -1.10 5.39 13.27
N GLN A 39 -2.11 5.06 12.45
CA GLN A 39 -3.53 5.17 12.80
C GLN A 39 -4.34 4.00 12.21
N ASP A 40 -5.10 3.33 13.07
CA ASP A 40 -5.97 2.23 12.68
C ASP A 40 -7.15 2.70 11.82
N ALA A 41 -7.71 1.80 11.00
CA ALA A 41 -8.89 2.03 10.16
C ALA A 41 -8.81 3.29 9.26
N ARG A 42 -7.61 3.60 8.76
CA ARG A 42 -7.37 4.73 7.85
C ARG A 42 -6.93 4.26 6.48
N PHE A 43 -7.37 5.00 5.45
CA PHE A 43 -6.71 4.94 4.15
C PHE A 43 -5.40 5.72 4.21
N TYR A 44 -4.41 5.28 3.43
CA TYR A 44 -3.11 5.90 3.36
C TYR A 44 -2.76 6.23 1.91
N ALA A 45 -2.22 7.43 1.69
CA ALA A 45 -1.89 7.90 0.36
C ALA A 45 -0.65 8.80 0.42
N ILE A 46 0.52 8.21 0.18
CA ILE A 46 1.79 8.91 0.05
C ILE A 46 2.51 8.45 -1.22
N SER A 47 3.16 9.38 -1.92
CA SER A 47 3.88 9.08 -3.15
C SER A 47 5.23 9.78 -3.18
N SER A 48 6.21 9.19 -3.86
CA SER A 48 7.51 9.80 -4.10
C SER A 48 7.80 9.81 -5.58
N ARG A 49 8.14 10.99 -6.10
CA ARG A 49 8.49 11.17 -7.51
C ARG A 49 9.97 10.88 -7.72
N PHE A 50 10.27 10.29 -8.86
CA PHE A 50 11.62 10.05 -9.36
C PHE A 50 11.70 10.47 -10.83
N GLU A 51 12.90 10.50 -11.39
CA GLU A 51 13.12 10.85 -12.80
C GLU A 51 12.31 9.93 -13.72
N PRO A 52 11.41 10.48 -14.56
CA PRO A 52 10.62 9.67 -15.47
C PRO A 52 11.48 8.81 -16.38
N PHE A 53 11.12 7.53 -16.52
CA PHE A 53 11.80 6.62 -17.43
C PHE A 53 10.82 5.66 -18.10
N SER A 54 11.29 4.97 -19.14
CA SER A 54 10.56 3.88 -19.79
C SER A 54 11.33 2.57 -19.65
N ASN A 55 10.62 1.48 -19.38
CA ASN A 55 11.15 0.12 -19.39
C ASN A 55 10.96 -0.58 -20.74
N ARG A 56 10.65 0.16 -21.83
CA ARG A 56 10.56 -0.44 -23.16
C ARG A 56 11.87 -1.13 -23.51
N ASP A 57 11.77 -2.39 -23.95
CA ASP A 57 12.90 -3.24 -24.33
C ASP A 57 13.93 -3.47 -23.20
N LYS A 58 13.53 -3.23 -21.94
CA LYS A 58 14.37 -3.36 -20.75
C LYS A 58 13.62 -4.09 -19.63
N THR A 59 14.37 -4.79 -18.79
CA THR A 59 13.81 -5.40 -17.57
C THR A 59 13.50 -4.31 -16.55
N LEU A 60 12.29 -4.35 -15.98
CA LEU A 60 11.90 -3.54 -14.82
C LEU A 60 11.97 -4.40 -13.56
N VAL A 61 12.67 -3.92 -12.52
CA VAL A 61 12.72 -4.56 -11.20
C VAL A 61 12.14 -3.60 -10.17
N VAL A 62 11.15 -4.07 -9.41
CA VAL A 62 10.53 -3.33 -8.30
C VAL A 62 10.70 -4.17 -7.05
N GLN A 63 11.37 -3.62 -6.04
CA GLN A 63 11.64 -4.31 -4.78
C GLN A 63 11.41 -3.36 -3.61
N PHE A 64 10.76 -3.88 -2.57
CA PHE A 64 10.54 -3.19 -1.31
C PHE A 64 10.38 -4.23 -0.18
N THR A 65 10.51 -3.79 1.06
CA THR A 65 10.33 -4.61 2.26
C THR A 65 9.09 -4.15 3.00
N VAL A 66 8.25 -5.10 3.40
CA VAL A 66 7.09 -4.86 4.27
C VAL A 66 7.29 -5.66 5.54
N LYS A 67 7.02 -5.02 6.68
CA LYS A 67 6.98 -5.65 7.98
C LYS A 67 5.63 -5.34 8.62
N HIS A 68 4.82 -6.38 8.83
CA HIS A 68 3.62 -6.28 9.64
C HIS A 68 4.01 -6.55 11.09
N GLU A 69 4.39 -5.49 11.81
CA GLU A 69 4.80 -5.62 13.21
C GLU A 69 3.59 -5.87 14.12
N GLN A 70 2.51 -5.15 13.85
CA GLN A 70 1.20 -5.46 14.36
C GLN A 70 0.67 -6.73 13.68
N ASN A 71 0.05 -7.62 14.46
CA ASN A 71 -0.65 -8.80 13.93
C ASN A 71 -1.85 -8.33 13.10
N ILE A 72 -1.61 -8.05 11.82
CA ILE A 72 -2.58 -7.41 10.95
C ILE A 72 -3.65 -8.43 10.52
N ASP A 73 -4.90 -8.13 10.87
CA ASP A 73 -6.04 -8.93 10.42
C ASP A 73 -6.48 -8.52 9.00
N CYS A 74 -6.32 -7.23 8.69
CA CYS A 74 -6.73 -6.60 7.44
C CYS A 74 -5.79 -5.45 7.05
N GLY A 75 -5.35 -5.38 5.80
CA GLY A 75 -4.60 -4.22 5.29
C GLY A 75 -3.47 -4.54 4.31
N GLY A 76 -3.36 -3.74 3.25
CA GLY A 76 -2.47 -3.96 2.11
C GLY A 76 -1.06 -3.43 2.30
N GLY A 77 -0.07 -4.28 2.00
CA GLY A 77 1.35 -3.95 1.88
C GLY A 77 1.81 -3.96 0.42
N TYR A 78 1.22 -3.10 -0.40
CA TYR A 78 1.52 -3.00 -1.83
C TYR A 78 1.87 -1.58 -2.28
N VAL A 79 2.61 -1.50 -3.38
CA VAL A 79 2.98 -0.25 -4.05
C VAL A 79 2.29 -0.13 -5.41
N LYS A 80 2.09 1.11 -5.86
CA LYS A 80 1.62 1.43 -7.21
C LYS A 80 2.69 2.25 -7.93
N LEU A 81 2.99 1.89 -9.19
CA LEU A 81 3.80 2.68 -10.10
C LEU A 81 2.89 3.50 -11.00
N PHE A 82 3.05 4.81 -10.95
CA PHE A 82 2.20 5.76 -11.68
C PHE A 82 2.92 6.34 -12.90
N PRO A 83 2.17 6.79 -13.92
CA PRO A 83 2.73 7.65 -14.96
C PRO A 83 3.17 9.00 -14.36
N ALA A 84 4.10 9.69 -15.03
CA ALA A 84 4.60 10.99 -14.58
C ALA A 84 3.51 12.08 -14.50
N SER A 85 2.38 11.87 -15.19
CA SER A 85 1.21 12.75 -15.19
C SER A 85 0.39 12.73 -13.89
N LEU A 86 0.66 11.81 -12.96
CA LEU A 86 -0.05 11.78 -11.68
C LEU A 86 0.12 13.11 -10.93
N SER A 87 -1.01 13.67 -10.48
CA SER A 87 -1.03 14.70 -9.44
C SER A 87 -0.87 14.05 -8.07
N GLN A 88 0.29 14.23 -7.42
CA GLN A 88 0.59 13.58 -6.14
C GLN A 88 -0.34 14.04 -5.01
N GLU A 89 -0.75 15.32 -5.04
CA GLU A 89 -1.66 15.89 -4.04
C GLU A 89 -3.11 15.40 -4.21
N ASP A 90 -3.45 14.78 -5.33
CA ASP A 90 -4.79 14.23 -5.58
C ASP A 90 -4.77 12.70 -5.76
N MET A 91 -3.68 12.04 -5.36
CA MET A 91 -3.55 10.59 -5.49
C MET A 91 -4.59 9.86 -4.62
N HIS A 92 -5.34 8.95 -5.22
CA HIS A 92 -6.37 8.16 -4.56
C HIS A 92 -6.52 6.77 -5.23
N GLY A 93 -7.60 6.05 -4.89
CA GLY A 93 -7.74 4.63 -5.25
C GLY A 93 -7.93 4.35 -6.71
N ASP A 94 -8.66 5.26 -7.33
CA ASP A 94 -9.07 5.20 -8.73
C ASP A 94 -8.09 5.95 -9.64
N SER A 95 -7.06 6.58 -9.07
CA SER A 95 -5.96 7.16 -9.84
C SER A 95 -5.33 6.09 -10.73
N GLU A 96 -5.19 6.42 -12.02
CA GLU A 96 -4.61 5.53 -13.01
C GLU A 96 -3.15 5.20 -12.67
N TYR A 97 -2.84 3.91 -12.59
CA TYR A 97 -1.49 3.39 -12.33
C TYR A 97 -1.09 2.42 -13.44
N ASN A 98 0.21 2.28 -13.69
CA ASN A 98 0.76 1.33 -14.66
C ASN A 98 0.84 -0.09 -14.07
N ILE A 99 1.35 -0.20 -12.85
CA ILE A 99 1.59 -1.49 -12.16
C ILE A 99 1.20 -1.36 -10.68
N MET A 100 0.54 -2.38 -10.13
CA MET A 100 0.37 -2.56 -8.69
C MET A 100 0.99 -3.88 -8.26
N PHE A 101 1.83 -3.84 -7.22
CA PHE A 101 2.60 -4.99 -6.76
C PHE A 101 2.71 -5.03 -5.23
N GLY A 102 2.37 -6.16 -4.61
CA GLY A 102 2.63 -6.42 -3.20
C GLY A 102 1.61 -7.31 -2.50
N GLY A 103 1.86 -7.59 -1.22
CA GLY A 103 0.97 -8.42 -0.40
C GLY A 103 -0.30 -7.66 -0.02
N SER A 104 -1.46 -8.33 -0.09
CA SER A 104 -2.68 -7.85 0.53
C SER A 104 -3.44 -9.03 1.15
N PRO A 105 -3.96 -8.88 2.38
CA PRO A 105 -4.97 -9.74 2.97
C PRO A 105 -6.36 -9.56 2.34
N SER A 106 -6.55 -8.71 1.33
CA SER A 106 -7.87 -8.39 0.75
C SER A 106 -7.82 -8.15 -0.78
N PRO A 107 -8.97 -8.26 -1.49
CA PRO A 107 -9.10 -7.88 -2.90
C PRO A 107 -8.75 -6.39 -3.12
N PRO A 108 -8.27 -6.00 -4.32
CA PRO A 108 -7.72 -4.67 -4.57
C PRO A 108 -8.83 -3.63 -4.67
N ALA A 109 -9.24 -3.07 -3.54
CA ALA A 109 -10.10 -1.89 -3.47
C ALA A 109 -9.28 -0.69 -2.97
N GLY A 110 -8.69 0.10 -3.88
CA GLY A 110 -8.18 1.44 -3.55
C GLY A 110 -6.64 1.63 -3.48
N PRO A 111 -6.16 2.81 -3.02
CA PRO A 111 -4.74 3.14 -2.89
C PRO A 111 -4.25 2.64 -1.54
N MET A 112 -3.06 2.02 -1.46
CA MET A 112 -2.47 1.41 -0.25
C MET A 112 -3.47 1.24 0.91
N THR A 113 -4.43 0.32 0.74
CA THR A 113 -5.54 0.16 1.68
C THR A 113 -5.05 -0.67 2.87
N LEU A 114 -4.29 -0.06 3.78
CA LEU A 114 -3.97 -0.62 5.09
C LEU A 114 -5.18 -0.43 6.03
N CYS A 115 -6.27 -1.15 5.78
CA CYS A 115 -7.47 -1.15 6.64
C CYS A 115 -7.21 -1.97 7.91
N GLU A 116 -6.54 -1.45 8.93
CA GLU A 116 -6.46 -2.14 10.22
C GLU A 116 -7.79 -2.04 10.97
N THR A 117 -8.36 -3.16 11.42
CA THR A 117 -9.57 -3.20 12.25
C THR A 117 -9.27 -2.90 13.72
N PRO A 118 -10.20 -2.28 14.46
CA PRO A 118 -10.03 -1.95 15.87
C PRO A 118 -9.96 -3.20 16.77
N PRO A 119 -9.43 -3.08 18.01
CA PRO A 119 -9.55 -4.13 19.02
C PRO A 119 -11.04 -4.44 19.27
N LEU A 120 -11.37 -5.72 19.26
CA LEU A 120 -12.72 -6.28 19.44
C LEU A 120 -13.45 -5.62 20.62
N THR A 121 -14.38 -4.72 20.32
CA THR A 121 -15.43 -4.29 21.26
C THR A 121 -16.81 -4.59 20.65
N PRO A 122 -17.80 -5.08 21.42
CA PRO A 122 -18.92 -5.85 20.86
C PRO A 122 -20.05 -5.04 20.20
N SER A 123 -19.84 -3.79 19.73
CA SER A 123 -20.98 -2.89 19.46
C SER A 123 -20.86 -1.98 18.22
N SER A 124 -20.26 -2.42 17.11
CA SER A 124 -20.33 -1.68 15.84
C SER A 124 -20.93 -2.53 14.70
N PRO A 125 -21.83 -1.97 13.87
CA PRO A 125 -22.50 -2.70 12.79
C PRO A 125 -21.50 -3.10 11.71
N PRO A 126 -21.77 -4.18 10.94
CA PRO A 126 -20.82 -4.72 9.98
C PRO A 126 -20.57 -3.71 8.87
N GLY A 127 -19.31 -3.27 8.76
CA GLY A 127 -18.82 -2.62 7.55
C GLY A 127 -18.71 -3.68 6.42
N PRO A 128 -18.25 -3.32 5.22
CA PRO A 128 -17.99 -4.30 4.16
C PRO A 128 -16.74 -5.13 4.52
N ASP A 129 -16.92 -6.02 5.48
CA ASP A 129 -15.95 -6.85 6.18
C ASP A 129 -15.57 -8.08 5.33
N ILE A 130 -14.52 -7.97 4.52
CA ILE A 130 -13.73 -9.17 4.19
C ILE A 130 -12.25 -8.88 4.41
N CYS A 131 -11.79 -9.29 5.59
CA CYS A 131 -10.41 -9.62 5.90
C CYS A 131 -10.40 -10.75 6.93
N GLY A 132 -9.86 -11.88 6.51
CA GLY A 132 -9.88 -13.13 7.27
C GLY A 132 -8.86 -14.13 6.70
N PRO A 133 -8.85 -15.38 7.18
CA PRO A 133 -7.80 -16.37 6.86
C PRO A 133 -7.72 -16.76 5.37
N GLY A 134 -8.69 -16.37 4.53
CA GLY A 134 -8.84 -16.82 3.14
C GLY A 134 -8.16 -15.96 2.06
N THR A 135 -7.60 -14.80 2.39
CA THR A 135 -7.24 -13.78 1.38
C THR A 135 -5.79 -13.29 1.44
N LYS A 136 -4.83 -14.15 1.80
CA LYS A 136 -3.38 -13.83 1.80
C LYS A 136 -2.77 -13.96 0.41
N LYS A 137 -2.82 -12.89 -0.41
CA LYS A 137 -2.34 -12.92 -1.81
C LYS A 137 -1.35 -11.81 -2.13
N VAL A 138 -0.42 -12.09 -3.03
CA VAL A 138 0.42 -11.08 -3.68
C VAL A 138 -0.30 -10.61 -4.94
N HIS A 139 -0.70 -9.34 -4.95
CA HIS A 139 -1.22 -8.68 -6.13
C HIS A 139 -0.09 -8.40 -7.12
N VAL A 140 -0.31 -8.79 -8.36
CA VAL A 140 0.48 -8.36 -9.52
C VAL A 140 -0.53 -7.95 -10.57
N ILE A 141 -0.69 -6.63 -10.76
CA ILE A 141 -1.72 -6.06 -11.61
C ILE A 141 -1.05 -5.13 -12.61
N PHE A 142 -1.38 -5.31 -13.89
CA PHE A 142 -0.91 -4.46 -14.98
C PHE A 142 -2.09 -3.69 -15.57
N ASN A 143 -1.94 -2.39 -15.77
CA ASN A 143 -2.88 -1.64 -16.59
C ASN A 143 -2.58 -1.90 -18.07
N TYR A 144 -3.58 -2.37 -18.80
CA TYR A 144 -3.49 -2.62 -20.23
C TYR A 144 -4.80 -2.28 -20.92
N LYS A 145 -4.74 -1.41 -21.93
CA LYS A 145 -5.91 -0.92 -22.68
C LYS A 145 -7.01 -0.36 -21.76
N GLY A 146 -6.61 0.42 -20.75
CA GLY A 146 -7.52 1.06 -19.80
C GLY A 146 -8.17 0.11 -18.79
N LYS A 147 -7.68 -1.14 -18.68
CA LYS A 147 -8.16 -2.13 -17.71
C LYS A 147 -7.02 -2.62 -16.83
N ASN A 148 -7.28 -2.72 -15.53
CA ASN A 148 -6.37 -3.32 -14.56
C ASN A 148 -6.52 -4.85 -14.61
N VAL A 149 -5.54 -5.53 -15.22
CA VAL A 149 -5.52 -6.98 -15.42
C VAL A 149 -4.75 -7.64 -14.28
N LEU A 150 -5.43 -8.53 -13.55
CA LEU A 150 -4.84 -9.29 -12.46
C LEU A 150 -4.08 -10.51 -13.01
N ILE A 151 -3.01 -10.91 -12.32
CA ILE A 151 -2.34 -12.18 -12.58
C ILE A 151 -3.30 -13.37 -12.37
N ASN A 152 -3.14 -14.40 -13.19
CA ASN A 152 -3.95 -15.63 -13.12
C ASN A 152 -3.41 -16.67 -12.11
N LYS A 153 -2.28 -16.39 -11.46
CA LYS A 153 -1.64 -17.27 -10.47
C LYS A 153 -1.93 -16.78 -9.08
N ASP A 154 -2.27 -17.71 -8.19
CA ASP A 154 -2.36 -17.43 -6.76
C ASP A 154 -0.97 -17.51 -6.13
N ILE A 155 -0.51 -16.39 -5.57
CA ILE A 155 0.80 -16.28 -4.91
C ILE A 155 0.52 -15.89 -3.46
N ARG A 156 0.87 -16.75 -2.50
CA ARG A 156 0.64 -16.47 -1.08
C ARG A 156 1.63 -15.43 -0.55
N CYS A 157 1.15 -14.42 0.16
CA CYS A 157 2.00 -13.48 0.88
C CYS A 157 2.36 -14.03 2.28
N LYS A 158 3.51 -13.60 2.80
CA LYS A 158 3.84 -13.78 4.21
C LYS A 158 3.02 -12.76 5.02
N VAL A 159 2.57 -13.18 6.20
CA VAL A 159 2.02 -12.31 7.24
C VAL A 159 3.01 -12.29 8.36
#